data_AF-A0A523SM91-F1
#
_entry.id   AF-A0A523SM91-F1
#
_cell.length_a   1.000
_cell.length_b   1.000
_cell.length_c   1.000
_cell.angle_alpha   90.00
_cell.angle_beta   90.00
_cell.angle_gamma   90.00
#
_symmetry.space_group_name_H-M   'P 1'
#
loop_
_entity.id
_entity.type
_entity.pdbx_description
1 polymer ?
#
loop_
_entity_poly.entity_id
_entity_poly.type
_entity_poly.pdbx_seq_one_letter_code
_entity_poly.pdbx_strand_id
1 'polypeptide(L)'
;MRKTVLIIIFTLLPMPITDCIRTTMEKGFQVETEISIIPEPQKVEKLSGCFTFSRKTQIILHTDVPEAKCVVQYFADRLLNVAALELRISEKVTGRADNLIIFKQVQNENLGDEGYRLAVGKSKIVLEANQPMGLFYGVQTIFQLLPAEIYAEETNSCVEWKIPCVKIFDKPRYSWRGMMLDVSRHFFPKEFIKDFIDYLAMHKMNKFHLHLNDDQGWRIEIKKYPKLTEIGAWRVDRDEQHWNSRGRQKEGEEATYGGFYTQEDIKEIVAYAETRFITIVPEIEMPGHCLAALAAYPEYSCTGGPFTVPPGGVWPIKDIYCAGSDSTFEFLQGILTEVIALFPGEYVHIGGDEVNKQEWKKCHKCKERIKSEGLKDVKELQSYFTRRIEKFLISKNRRLIGWDEILEGGLAPDATVMSWRGIEGGIEAAQEGHDVVMSPTSHCYFDYYQGEPENEPMAIGGFLPLKKVYSFEPTPEELSSEEAEHILGAQANLWTEFIDTPEHAQYMTFPRIAAIAEVIWSK
;
A
#
# COMPACT_ATOMS: atom_id res chain seq x y z
N MET A 1 13.50 57.28 -57.12
CA MET A 1 12.37 56.54 -57.74
C MET A 1 11.43 56.07 -56.64
N ARG A 2 10.26 56.70 -56.52
CA ARG A 2 9.26 56.44 -55.46
C ARG A 2 7.86 56.72 -56.04
N LYS A 3 6.88 55.92 -55.58
CA LYS A 3 5.40 56.00 -55.74
C LYS A 3 4.89 55.45 -57.09
N THR A 4 3.80 54.67 -57.17
CA THR A 4 2.49 54.79 -56.50
C THR A 4 1.73 53.45 -56.43
N VAL A 5 0.81 53.38 -55.46
CA VAL A 5 -0.12 52.31 -55.03
C VAL A 5 -1.27 52.04 -56.02
N LEU A 6 -1.79 50.81 -56.05
CA LEU A 6 -3.19 50.52 -56.43
C LEU A 6 -3.78 49.42 -55.53
N ILE A 7 -4.91 49.73 -54.89
CA ILE A 7 -5.71 48.84 -54.02
C ILE A 7 -6.86 48.28 -54.86
N ILE A 8 -7.11 46.97 -54.77
CA ILE A 8 -8.28 46.31 -55.37
C ILE A 8 -9.15 45.74 -54.26
N ILE A 9 -10.40 46.19 -54.21
CA ILE A 9 -11.48 45.73 -53.34
C ILE A 9 -12.26 44.65 -54.11
N PHE A 10 -12.44 43.46 -53.52
CA PHE A 10 -13.36 42.44 -54.02
C PHE A 10 -14.62 42.38 -53.15
N THR A 11 -15.76 42.66 -53.75
CA THR A 11 -17.10 42.41 -53.23
C THR A 11 -17.55 41.01 -53.63
N LEU A 12 -17.96 40.18 -52.66
CA LEU A 12 -18.59 38.87 -52.88
C LEU A 12 -20.05 38.93 -52.45
N LEU A 13 -20.95 38.63 -53.38
CA LEU A 13 -22.39 38.44 -53.18
C LEU A 13 -22.69 37.06 -52.55
N PRO A 14 -23.74 36.92 -51.72
CA PRO A 14 -24.16 35.63 -51.20
C PRO A 14 -25.17 34.93 -52.14
N MET A 15 -25.02 33.62 -52.35
CA MET A 15 -26.06 32.73 -52.87
C MET A 15 -26.50 31.76 -51.76
N PRO A 16 -27.80 31.44 -51.65
CA PRO A 16 -28.31 30.54 -50.62
C PRO A 16 -28.27 29.09 -51.12
N ILE A 17 -27.67 28.18 -50.34
CA ILE A 17 -27.86 26.73 -50.50
C ILE A 17 -28.56 26.25 -49.23
N THR A 18 -29.90 26.20 -49.30
CA THR A 18 -30.77 25.50 -48.37
C THR A 18 -31.06 24.09 -48.88
N ASP A 19 -31.22 23.17 -47.91
CA ASP A 19 -31.94 21.89 -48.02
C ASP A 19 -31.31 20.73 -48.80
N CYS A 20 -30.26 20.11 -48.25
CA CYS A 20 -30.06 18.66 -48.44
C CYS A 20 -29.15 17.94 -47.41
N ILE A 21 -28.90 18.49 -46.21
CA ILE A 21 -27.96 17.88 -45.24
C ILE A 21 -28.63 17.51 -43.91
N ARG A 22 -29.91 17.83 -43.70
CA ARG A 22 -30.52 17.71 -42.35
C ARG A 22 -31.16 16.35 -42.02
N THR A 23 -31.01 15.31 -42.83
CA THR A 23 -31.79 14.06 -42.63
C THR A 23 -30.97 12.77 -42.55
N THR A 24 -29.67 12.84 -42.28
CA THR A 24 -28.84 11.62 -42.19
C THR A 24 -27.84 11.57 -41.02
N MET A 25 -27.99 12.40 -39.99
CA MET A 25 -27.15 12.35 -38.78
C MET A 25 -27.89 11.93 -37.49
N GLU A 26 -28.97 11.15 -37.61
CA GLU A 26 -29.64 10.48 -36.47
C GLU A 26 -29.50 8.95 -36.54
N LYS A 27 -28.32 8.46 -36.90
CA LYS A 27 -27.87 7.15 -36.40
C LYS A 27 -26.77 7.42 -35.40
N GLY A 28 -27.20 7.64 -34.16
CA GLY A 28 -26.29 7.70 -33.03
C GLY A 28 -25.45 6.43 -33.03
N PHE A 29 -24.14 6.58 -33.23
CA PHE A 29 -23.19 5.63 -32.69
C PHE A 29 -23.41 5.68 -31.17
N GLN A 30 -24.19 4.74 -30.63
CA GLN A 30 -24.07 4.44 -29.21
C GLN A 30 -22.68 3.86 -29.05
N VAL A 31 -21.75 4.67 -28.56
CA VAL A 31 -20.55 4.13 -27.92
C VAL A 31 -21.09 3.29 -26.78
N GLU A 32 -21.10 1.97 -26.94
CA GLU A 32 -21.33 1.08 -25.82
C GLU A 32 -20.22 1.39 -24.82
N THR A 33 -20.58 1.98 -23.68
CA THR A 33 -19.64 2.10 -22.58
C THR A 33 -19.26 0.68 -22.16
N GLU A 34 -18.03 0.31 -22.48
CA GLU A 34 -17.36 -0.88 -21.96
C GLU A 34 -17.24 -0.71 -20.44
N ILE A 35 -17.50 -1.78 -19.69
CA ILE A 35 -17.35 -1.77 -18.23
C ILE A 35 -15.93 -2.22 -17.96
N SER A 36 -15.07 -1.28 -17.58
CA SER A 36 -13.65 -1.53 -17.30
C SER A 36 -13.38 -1.21 -15.83
N ILE A 37 -13.46 -2.23 -14.97
CA ILE A 37 -13.25 -2.13 -13.52
C ILE A 37 -12.05 -3.02 -13.18
N ILE A 38 -11.08 -2.51 -12.43
CA ILE A 38 -9.95 -3.26 -11.89
C ILE A 38 -9.84 -3.01 -10.38
N PRO A 39 -9.89 -4.04 -9.52
CA PRO A 39 -10.11 -5.45 -9.84
C PRO A 39 -11.48 -5.75 -10.45
N GLU A 40 -11.54 -6.72 -11.36
CA GLU A 40 -12.74 -7.25 -11.99
C GLU A 40 -13.69 -7.82 -10.93
N PRO A 41 -14.93 -7.31 -10.86
CA PRO A 41 -15.89 -7.83 -9.89
C PRO A 41 -16.26 -9.29 -10.16
N GLN A 42 -16.45 -10.09 -9.11
CA GLN A 42 -16.79 -11.52 -9.24
C GLN A 42 -18.00 -11.81 -10.16
N LYS A 43 -18.96 -10.88 -10.25
CA LYS A 43 -20.07 -10.97 -11.19
C LYS A 43 -20.55 -9.60 -11.63
N VAL A 44 -20.63 -9.40 -12.95
CA VAL A 44 -21.20 -8.20 -13.58
C VAL A 44 -22.31 -8.59 -14.57
N GLU A 45 -23.49 -7.97 -14.44
CA GLU A 45 -24.60 -8.06 -15.38
C GLU A 45 -24.86 -6.66 -15.98
N LYS A 46 -24.47 -6.44 -17.24
CA LYS A 46 -24.73 -5.19 -17.97
C LYS A 46 -26.21 -5.07 -18.31
N LEU A 47 -26.79 -3.90 -18.07
CA LEU A 47 -28.19 -3.58 -18.37
C LEU A 47 -28.25 -2.40 -19.35
N SER A 48 -29.41 -2.22 -19.99
CA SER A 48 -29.59 -1.13 -20.96
C SER A 48 -29.84 0.23 -20.30
N GLY A 49 -29.04 1.23 -20.71
CA GLY A 49 -29.17 2.63 -20.31
C GLY A 49 -28.14 3.05 -19.26
N CYS A 50 -28.25 4.28 -18.79
CA CYS A 50 -27.33 4.88 -17.82
C CYS A 50 -28.12 5.56 -16.69
N PHE A 51 -27.45 5.71 -15.54
CA PHE A 51 -27.85 6.64 -14.49
C PHE A 51 -27.04 7.93 -14.66
N THR A 52 -27.70 9.08 -14.65
CA THR A 52 -27.05 10.39 -14.77
C THR A 52 -27.13 11.13 -13.44
N PHE A 53 -25.97 11.52 -12.92
CA PHE A 53 -25.84 12.31 -11.70
C PHE A 53 -26.21 13.76 -12.00
N SER A 54 -26.92 14.40 -11.06
CA SER A 54 -27.37 15.77 -11.21
C SER A 54 -27.59 16.43 -9.85
N ARG A 55 -27.83 17.75 -9.83
CA ARG A 55 -28.23 18.48 -8.59
C ARG A 55 -29.55 18.00 -7.98
N LYS A 56 -30.32 17.16 -8.69
CA LYS A 56 -31.54 16.51 -8.17
C LYS A 56 -31.25 15.16 -7.52
N THR A 57 -30.05 14.62 -7.70
CA THR A 57 -29.66 13.34 -7.12
C THR A 57 -29.65 13.46 -5.60
N GLN A 58 -30.33 12.53 -4.92
CA GLN A 58 -30.36 12.45 -3.46
C GLN A 58 -29.63 11.20 -3.00
N ILE A 59 -28.80 11.33 -1.97
CA ILE A 59 -28.16 10.19 -1.30
C ILE A 59 -28.97 9.84 -0.07
N ILE A 60 -29.41 8.59 0.01
CA ILE A 60 -30.16 8.03 1.13
C ILE A 60 -29.29 7.02 1.86
N LEU A 61 -29.08 7.23 3.15
CA LEU A 61 -28.34 6.31 4.00
C LEU A 61 -29.30 5.58 4.94
N HIS A 62 -29.37 4.25 4.82
CA HIS A 62 -30.17 3.39 5.69
C HIS A 62 -29.29 2.64 6.69
N THR A 63 -28.60 3.38 7.54
CA THR A 63 -27.89 2.87 8.74
C THR A 63 -27.44 4.06 9.59
N ASP A 64 -27.33 3.83 10.90
CA ASP A 64 -26.80 4.80 11.85
C ASP A 64 -25.32 4.60 12.19
N VAL A 65 -24.70 3.56 11.61
CA VAL A 65 -23.27 3.25 11.82
C VAL A 65 -22.40 4.44 11.39
N PRO A 66 -21.60 5.04 12.29
CA PRO A 66 -20.80 6.24 12.01
C PRO A 66 -19.87 6.09 10.80
N GLU A 67 -19.22 4.94 10.66
CA GLU A 67 -18.27 4.65 9.59
C GLU A 67 -18.98 4.62 8.22
N ALA A 68 -20.24 4.18 8.16
CA ALA A 68 -21.04 4.26 6.93
C ALA A 68 -21.38 5.71 6.56
N LYS A 69 -21.56 6.60 7.55
CA LYS A 69 -21.72 8.05 7.32
C LYS A 69 -20.43 8.64 6.73
N CYS A 70 -19.26 8.24 7.22
CA CYS A 70 -17.97 8.64 6.66
C CYS A 70 -17.81 8.20 5.19
N VAL A 71 -18.19 6.96 4.85
CA VAL A 71 -18.16 6.47 3.45
C VAL A 71 -19.05 7.31 2.54
N VAL A 72 -20.28 7.59 2.97
CA VAL A 72 -21.21 8.40 2.18
C VAL A 72 -20.70 9.84 2.02
N GLN A 73 -20.12 10.41 3.08
CA GLN A 73 -19.54 11.74 3.03
C GLN A 73 -18.35 11.79 2.08
N TYR A 74 -17.43 10.81 2.14
CA TYR A 74 -16.31 10.67 1.21
C TYR A 74 -16.78 10.62 -0.25
N PHE A 75 -17.83 9.84 -0.54
CA PHE A 75 -18.42 9.78 -1.87
C PHE A 75 -19.04 11.12 -2.31
N ALA A 76 -19.78 11.78 -1.43
CA ALA A 76 -20.41 13.06 -1.71
C ALA A 76 -19.38 14.18 -1.91
N ASP A 77 -18.34 14.23 -1.09
CA ASP A 77 -17.26 15.21 -1.18
C ASP A 77 -16.51 15.09 -2.51
N ARG A 78 -16.26 13.86 -2.99
CA ARG A 78 -15.63 13.66 -4.29
C ARG A 78 -16.47 14.24 -5.43
N LEU A 79 -17.77 14.00 -5.42
CA LEU A 79 -18.71 14.57 -6.41
C LEU A 79 -18.88 16.08 -6.25
N LEU A 80 -18.80 16.62 -5.04
CA LEU A 80 -18.80 18.06 -4.84
C LEU A 80 -17.55 18.70 -5.44
N ASN A 81 -16.37 18.20 -5.09
CA ASN A 81 -15.08 18.80 -5.45
C ASN A 81 -14.81 18.70 -6.95
N VAL A 82 -15.11 17.56 -7.57
CA VAL A 82 -14.76 17.31 -8.97
C VAL A 82 -15.93 17.59 -9.93
N ALA A 83 -17.16 17.27 -9.54
CA ALA A 83 -18.33 17.41 -10.40
C ALA A 83 -19.16 18.68 -10.12
N ALA A 84 -18.84 19.46 -9.09
CA ALA A 84 -19.65 20.58 -8.58
C ALA A 84 -21.11 20.15 -8.28
N LEU A 85 -21.29 18.90 -7.86
CA LEU A 85 -22.57 18.32 -7.51
C LEU A 85 -22.72 18.27 -5.99
N GLU A 86 -23.39 19.30 -5.44
CA GLU A 86 -23.81 19.30 -4.05
C GLU A 86 -25.01 18.35 -3.86
N LEU A 87 -24.74 17.15 -3.35
CA LEU A 87 -25.75 16.11 -3.16
C LEU A 87 -26.26 16.11 -1.73
N ARG A 88 -27.58 16.12 -1.56
CA ARG A 88 -28.21 16.05 -0.24
C ARG A 88 -28.14 14.63 0.31
N ILE A 89 -27.59 14.48 1.51
CA ILE A 89 -27.61 13.23 2.28
C ILE A 89 -28.77 13.27 3.27
N SER A 90 -29.60 12.22 3.31
CA SER A 90 -30.70 12.08 4.28
C SER A 90 -31.04 10.62 4.59
N GLU A 91 -31.77 10.36 5.68
CA GLU A 91 -32.28 9.02 6.01
C GLU A 91 -33.53 8.63 5.23
N LYS A 92 -34.27 9.63 4.74
CA LYS A 92 -35.54 9.46 4.02
C LYS A 92 -35.54 10.28 2.76
N VAL A 93 -36.24 9.77 1.74
CA VAL A 93 -36.47 10.50 0.50
C VAL A 93 -37.27 11.76 0.81
N THR A 94 -36.80 12.89 0.31
CA THR A 94 -37.53 14.17 0.40
C THR A 94 -38.09 14.55 -0.96
N GLY A 95 -39.37 14.91 -1.01
CA GLY A 95 -40.04 15.26 -2.27
C GLY A 95 -40.23 14.05 -3.19
N ARG A 96 -39.88 14.20 -4.48
CA ARG A 96 -40.08 13.16 -5.50
C ARG A 96 -38.97 12.10 -5.41
N ALA A 97 -39.36 10.83 -5.48
CA ALA A 97 -38.45 9.68 -5.43
C ALA A 97 -37.83 9.35 -6.80
N ASP A 98 -37.29 10.37 -7.48
CA ASP A 98 -36.56 10.22 -8.74
C ASP A 98 -35.08 10.62 -8.54
N ASN A 99 -34.16 9.85 -9.15
CA ASN A 99 -32.72 10.06 -9.08
C ASN A 99 -32.13 9.86 -7.67
N LEU A 100 -32.14 8.61 -7.21
CA LEU A 100 -31.71 8.24 -5.84
C LEU A 100 -30.45 7.39 -5.84
N ILE A 101 -29.60 7.57 -4.84
CA ILE A 101 -28.50 6.67 -4.49
C ILE A 101 -28.76 6.18 -3.08
N ILE A 102 -28.91 4.88 -2.88
CA ILE A 102 -29.24 4.31 -1.57
C ILE A 102 -28.10 3.44 -1.08
N PHE A 103 -27.52 3.82 0.04
CA PHE A 103 -26.57 3.02 0.81
C PHE A 103 -27.35 2.26 1.87
N LYS A 104 -27.18 0.94 1.92
CA LYS A 104 -27.85 0.10 2.92
C LYS A 104 -26.88 -0.87 3.56
N GLN A 105 -26.96 -0.93 4.89
CA GLN A 105 -26.44 -2.05 5.60
C GLN A 105 -27.45 -3.20 5.56
N VAL A 106 -26.99 -4.39 5.24
CA VAL A 106 -27.80 -5.61 5.15
C VAL A 106 -27.19 -6.73 5.99
N GLN A 107 -27.87 -7.87 6.06
CA GLN A 107 -27.34 -9.10 6.62
C GLN A 107 -27.44 -10.17 5.53
N ASN A 108 -26.30 -10.52 4.94
CA ASN A 108 -26.21 -11.51 3.86
C ASN A 108 -24.90 -12.27 3.98
N GLU A 109 -24.98 -13.54 4.39
CA GLU A 109 -23.83 -14.42 4.60
C GLU A 109 -22.92 -14.54 3.37
N ASN A 110 -23.46 -14.37 2.15
CA ASN A 110 -22.65 -14.49 0.94
C ASN A 110 -21.63 -13.35 0.74
N LEU A 111 -21.83 -12.20 1.41
CA LEU A 111 -20.98 -11.02 1.26
C LEU A 111 -19.77 -11.03 2.20
N GLY A 112 -19.79 -11.79 3.29
CA GLY A 112 -18.77 -11.64 4.35
C GLY A 112 -18.70 -10.20 4.87
N ASP A 113 -17.54 -9.79 5.38
CA ASP A 113 -17.36 -8.43 5.92
C ASP A 113 -17.03 -7.39 4.84
N GLU A 114 -16.36 -7.81 3.75
CA GLU A 114 -15.82 -6.89 2.73
C GLU A 114 -16.65 -6.86 1.44
N GLY A 115 -17.61 -7.77 1.26
CA GLY A 115 -18.39 -7.87 0.03
C GLY A 115 -19.53 -6.85 -0.09
N TYR A 116 -19.95 -6.59 -1.33
CA TYR A 116 -21.03 -5.67 -1.65
C TYR A 116 -21.89 -6.12 -2.83
N ARG A 117 -23.07 -5.53 -2.94
CA ARG A 117 -23.96 -5.59 -4.11
C ARG A 117 -24.26 -4.20 -4.60
N LEU A 118 -24.00 -3.95 -5.87
CA LEU A 118 -24.32 -2.69 -6.53
C LEU A 118 -25.38 -2.95 -7.61
N ALA A 119 -26.48 -2.22 -7.55
CA ALA A 119 -27.53 -2.24 -8.58
C ALA A 119 -27.76 -0.82 -9.10
N VAL A 120 -27.40 -0.59 -10.36
CA VAL A 120 -27.56 0.69 -11.06
C VAL A 120 -28.69 0.55 -12.08
N GLY A 121 -29.76 1.29 -11.87
CA GLY A 121 -30.84 1.50 -12.84
C GLY A 121 -30.93 2.97 -13.26
N LYS A 122 -31.78 3.29 -14.23
CA LYS A 122 -31.87 4.63 -14.84
C LYS A 122 -32.19 5.78 -13.88
N SER A 123 -32.87 5.50 -12.78
CA SER A 123 -33.30 6.50 -11.79
C SER A 123 -32.87 6.17 -10.36
N LYS A 124 -32.14 5.07 -10.16
CA LYS A 124 -31.82 4.55 -8.83
C LYS A 124 -30.52 3.75 -8.83
N ILE A 125 -29.61 4.09 -7.92
CA ILE A 125 -28.47 3.27 -7.51
C ILE A 125 -28.77 2.69 -6.13
N VAL A 126 -28.48 1.41 -5.91
CA VAL A 126 -28.52 0.77 -4.59
C VAL A 126 -27.19 0.07 -4.35
N LEU A 127 -26.53 0.44 -3.26
CA LEU A 127 -25.32 -0.20 -2.77
C LEU A 127 -25.59 -0.83 -1.41
N GLU A 128 -25.40 -2.14 -1.31
CA GLU A 128 -25.69 -2.94 -0.12
C GLU A 128 -24.43 -3.69 0.33
N ALA A 129 -24.14 -3.68 1.64
CA ALA A 129 -23.05 -4.46 2.24
C ALA A 129 -23.37 -4.82 3.69
N ASN A 130 -22.67 -5.81 4.26
CA ASN A 130 -22.83 -6.16 5.67
C ASN A 130 -22.13 -5.16 6.60
N GLN A 131 -20.95 -4.68 6.18
CA GLN A 131 -20.13 -3.72 6.92
C GLN A 131 -19.86 -2.45 6.10
N PRO A 132 -19.50 -1.33 6.77
CA PRO A 132 -19.07 -0.10 6.11
C PRO A 132 -17.94 -0.29 5.08
N MET A 133 -17.02 -1.22 5.31
CA MET A 133 -15.92 -1.53 4.41
C MET A 133 -16.40 -2.04 3.04
N GLY A 134 -17.43 -2.89 2.99
CA GLY A 134 -18.03 -3.31 1.72
C GLY A 134 -18.73 -2.15 0.99
N LEU A 135 -19.36 -1.21 1.72
CA LEU A 135 -19.89 0.02 1.11
C LEU A 135 -18.76 0.85 0.49
N PHE A 136 -17.62 0.95 1.17
CA PHE A 136 -16.46 1.67 0.65
C PHE A 136 -15.94 1.05 -0.65
N TYR A 137 -15.77 -0.28 -0.71
CA TYR A 137 -15.35 -0.95 -1.95
C TYR A 137 -16.37 -0.83 -3.08
N GLY A 138 -17.66 -0.81 -2.77
CA GLY A 138 -18.69 -0.49 -3.74
C GLY A 138 -18.60 0.93 -4.27
N VAL A 139 -18.21 1.91 -3.43
CA VAL A 139 -17.93 3.30 -3.86
C VAL A 139 -16.73 3.34 -4.81
N GLN A 140 -15.66 2.60 -4.53
CA GLN A 140 -14.51 2.53 -5.45
C GLN A 140 -14.93 1.99 -6.82
N THR A 141 -15.80 0.98 -6.86
CA THR A 141 -16.39 0.49 -8.12
C THR A 141 -17.27 1.53 -8.81
N ILE A 142 -18.05 2.33 -8.07
CA ILE A 142 -18.82 3.44 -8.66
C ILE A 142 -17.89 4.49 -9.28
N PHE A 143 -16.77 4.83 -8.63
CA PHE A 143 -15.79 5.76 -9.20
C PHE A 143 -15.18 5.23 -10.50
N GLN A 144 -14.83 3.95 -10.58
CA GLN A 144 -14.31 3.37 -11.82
C GLN A 144 -15.36 3.27 -12.94
N LEU A 145 -16.65 3.22 -12.60
CA LEU A 145 -17.74 3.29 -13.57
C LEU A 145 -18.00 4.72 -14.11
N LEU A 146 -17.55 5.75 -13.40
CA LEU A 146 -17.65 7.15 -13.82
C LEU A 146 -16.55 7.50 -14.84
N PRO A 147 -16.68 8.62 -15.57
CA PRO A 147 -15.59 9.17 -16.37
C PRO A 147 -14.31 9.35 -15.52
N ALA A 148 -13.14 9.07 -16.11
CA ALA A 148 -11.85 9.08 -15.43
C ALA A 148 -11.52 10.43 -14.77
N GLU A 149 -12.13 11.52 -15.25
CA GLU A 149 -12.04 12.84 -14.64
C GLU A 149 -12.52 12.88 -13.19
N ILE A 150 -13.27 11.88 -12.71
CA ILE A 150 -13.60 11.75 -11.27
C ILE A 150 -12.34 11.66 -10.40
N TYR A 151 -11.20 11.26 -10.98
CA TYR A 151 -9.91 11.18 -10.31
C TYR A 151 -9.12 12.50 -10.31
N ALA A 152 -9.59 13.54 -11.01
CA ALA A 152 -8.91 14.83 -11.09
C ALA A 152 -8.88 15.57 -9.73
N GLU A 153 -7.96 16.52 -9.61
CA GLU A 153 -7.87 17.42 -8.45
C GLU A 153 -8.82 18.61 -8.58
N GLU A 154 -9.06 19.07 -9.82
CA GLU A 154 -9.87 20.26 -10.11
C GLU A 154 -11.29 19.91 -10.59
N THR A 155 -12.21 20.85 -10.37
CA THR A 155 -13.59 20.73 -10.85
C THR A 155 -13.66 20.73 -12.38
N ASN A 156 -14.37 19.75 -12.96
CA ASN A 156 -14.65 19.70 -14.38
C ASN A 156 -16.16 19.75 -14.66
N SER A 157 -16.64 20.93 -15.05
CA SER A 157 -18.06 21.17 -15.37
C SER A 157 -18.48 20.76 -16.78
N CYS A 158 -17.53 20.37 -17.65
CA CYS A 158 -17.80 19.97 -19.02
C CYS A 158 -18.05 18.46 -19.17
N VAL A 159 -17.87 17.68 -18.09
CA VAL A 159 -18.07 16.23 -18.08
C VAL A 159 -19.53 15.90 -17.77
N GLU A 160 -20.11 15.00 -18.57
CA GLU A 160 -21.40 14.41 -18.24
C GLU A 160 -21.20 13.23 -17.27
N TRP A 161 -21.54 13.45 -16.00
CA TRP A 161 -21.41 12.45 -14.94
C TRP A 161 -22.52 11.39 -15.06
N LYS A 162 -22.21 10.26 -15.70
CA LYS A 162 -23.12 9.12 -15.85
C LYS A 162 -22.37 7.80 -15.70
N ILE A 163 -23.09 6.77 -15.24
CA ILE A 163 -22.60 5.39 -15.17
C ILE A 163 -23.56 4.44 -15.89
N PRO A 164 -23.09 3.33 -16.49
CA PRO A 164 -23.96 2.35 -17.14
C PRO A 164 -24.87 1.66 -16.11
N CYS A 165 -26.08 1.27 -16.52
CA CYS A 165 -26.93 0.41 -15.72
C CYS A 165 -26.30 -0.98 -15.62
N VAL A 166 -26.11 -1.47 -14.40
CA VAL A 166 -25.39 -2.71 -14.10
C VAL A 166 -25.93 -3.35 -12.83
N LYS A 167 -25.76 -4.66 -12.67
CA LYS A 167 -25.77 -5.32 -11.36
C LYS A 167 -24.42 -5.95 -11.13
N ILE A 168 -23.86 -5.71 -9.95
CA ILE A 168 -22.57 -6.24 -9.52
C ILE A 168 -22.77 -6.95 -8.18
N PHE A 169 -22.20 -8.14 -8.07
CA PHE A 169 -21.95 -8.82 -6.81
C PHE A 169 -20.45 -9.04 -6.73
N ASP A 170 -19.86 -8.67 -5.60
CA ASP A 170 -18.41 -8.67 -5.48
C ASP A 170 -17.96 -8.84 -4.03
N LYS A 171 -16.81 -9.50 -3.86
CA LYS A 171 -16.12 -9.70 -2.58
C LYS A 171 -14.68 -10.14 -2.85
N PRO A 172 -13.73 -9.86 -1.95
CA PRO A 172 -12.35 -10.26 -2.15
C PRO A 172 -12.17 -11.77 -2.09
N ARG A 173 -11.15 -12.27 -2.80
CA ARG A 173 -10.64 -13.64 -2.71
C ARG A 173 -9.82 -13.86 -1.44
N TYR A 174 -8.94 -12.91 -1.10
CA TYR A 174 -8.05 -13.00 0.06
C TYR A 174 -8.30 -11.89 1.10
N SER A 175 -8.03 -12.18 2.37
CA SER A 175 -8.20 -11.24 3.48
C SER A 175 -7.03 -10.27 3.62
N TRP A 176 -5.83 -10.67 3.18
CA TRP A 176 -4.65 -9.81 3.11
C TRP A 176 -4.39 -9.35 1.68
N ARG A 177 -4.55 -8.05 1.44
CA ARG A 177 -4.30 -7.41 0.14
C ARG A 177 -3.33 -6.25 0.34
N GLY A 178 -2.04 -6.58 0.27
CA GLY A 178 -0.95 -5.75 0.79
C GLY A 178 -0.12 -5.03 -0.27
N MET A 179 0.38 -3.85 0.11
CA MET A 179 1.48 -3.18 -0.58
C MET A 179 2.45 -2.64 0.47
N MET A 180 3.75 -2.85 0.27
CA MET A 180 4.79 -2.26 1.10
C MET A 180 5.43 -1.04 0.42
N LEU A 181 5.73 -0.01 1.21
CA LEU A 181 6.61 1.09 0.82
C LEU A 181 7.81 1.19 1.76
N ASP A 182 9.02 1.09 1.20
CA ASP A 182 10.28 1.42 1.87
C ASP A 182 10.46 2.94 1.94
N VAL A 183 10.36 3.49 3.15
CA VAL A 183 10.63 4.90 3.43
C VAL A 183 11.98 5.10 4.13
N SER A 184 12.71 4.01 4.36
CA SER A 184 14.02 4.00 4.99
C SER A 184 15.12 4.33 4.00
N ARG A 185 15.19 3.64 2.86
CA ARG A 185 16.26 3.86 1.87
C ARG A 185 16.17 5.25 1.26
N HIS A 186 14.98 5.71 0.87
CA HIS A 186 14.71 7.14 0.62
C HIS A 186 13.46 7.59 1.37
N PHE A 187 13.49 8.80 1.91
CA PHE A 187 12.38 9.35 2.70
C PHE A 187 11.32 9.97 1.78
N PHE A 188 10.05 9.64 2.02
CA PHE A 188 8.92 10.22 1.30
C PHE A 188 8.11 11.17 2.19
N PRO A 189 7.71 12.36 1.68
CA PRO A 189 6.88 13.29 2.43
C PRO A 189 5.54 12.68 2.84
N LYS A 190 5.00 13.10 4.01
CA LYS A 190 3.69 12.65 4.53
C LYS A 190 2.56 12.74 3.50
N GLU A 191 2.53 13.79 2.70
CA GLU A 191 1.47 13.96 1.69
C GLU A 191 1.54 12.88 0.60
N PHE A 192 2.74 12.46 0.19
CA PHE A 192 2.88 11.33 -0.72
C PHE A 192 2.41 10.00 -0.09
N ILE A 193 2.60 9.82 1.22
CA ILE A 193 2.08 8.63 1.91
C ILE A 193 0.55 8.58 1.83
N LYS A 194 -0.12 9.73 1.93
CA LYS A 194 -1.57 9.83 1.76
C LYS A 194 -2.00 9.54 0.32
N ASP A 195 -1.29 10.07 -0.67
CA ASP A 195 -1.54 9.75 -2.08
C ASP A 195 -1.37 8.25 -2.35
N PHE A 196 -0.34 7.64 -1.77
CA PHE A 196 -0.10 6.20 -1.87
C PHE A 196 -1.26 5.40 -1.27
N ILE A 197 -1.78 5.80 -0.10
CA ILE A 197 -2.98 5.21 0.52
C ILE A 197 -4.21 5.36 -0.41
N ASP A 198 -4.37 6.49 -1.10
CA ASP A 198 -5.45 6.66 -2.09
C ASP A 198 -5.29 5.70 -3.28
N TYR A 199 -4.06 5.44 -3.74
CA TYR A 199 -3.79 4.43 -4.78
C TYR A 199 -4.18 3.02 -4.30
N LEU A 200 -3.84 2.68 -3.07
CA LEU A 200 -4.22 1.40 -2.46
C LEU A 200 -5.75 1.27 -2.38
N ALA A 201 -6.44 2.31 -1.93
CA ALA A 201 -7.88 2.34 -1.78
C ALA A 201 -8.60 2.19 -3.12
N MET A 202 -8.14 2.87 -4.17
CA MET A 202 -8.66 2.75 -5.54
C MET A 202 -8.66 1.30 -6.04
N HIS A 203 -7.66 0.51 -5.64
CA HIS A 203 -7.49 -0.89 -6.04
C HIS A 203 -8.04 -1.88 -5.00
N LYS A 204 -8.80 -1.41 -4.01
CA LYS A 204 -9.40 -2.23 -2.94
C LYS A 204 -8.39 -3.02 -2.10
N MET A 205 -7.15 -2.52 -2.02
CA MET A 205 -6.13 -3.03 -1.09
C MET A 205 -6.53 -2.66 0.35
N ASN A 206 -6.11 -3.45 1.35
CA ASN A 206 -6.51 -3.24 2.74
C ASN A 206 -5.36 -3.28 3.75
N LYS A 207 -4.13 -3.64 3.33
CA LYS A 207 -2.93 -3.57 4.15
C LYS A 207 -1.90 -2.65 3.50
N PHE A 208 -1.40 -1.70 4.28
CA PHE A 208 -0.26 -0.88 3.91
C PHE A 208 0.91 -1.21 4.83
N HIS A 209 1.90 -1.92 4.30
CA HIS A 209 3.10 -2.28 5.05
C HIS A 209 4.11 -1.13 4.97
N LEU A 210 4.39 -0.48 6.10
CA LEU A 210 5.26 0.70 6.12
C LEU A 210 6.61 0.32 6.73
N HIS A 211 7.63 0.24 5.88
CA HIS A 211 8.99 -0.14 6.26
C HIS A 211 9.76 1.09 6.79
N LEU A 212 9.79 1.23 8.13
CA LEU A 212 10.13 2.50 8.81
C LEU A 212 11.60 2.62 9.23
N ASN A 213 12.39 1.55 9.20
CA ASN A 213 13.82 1.63 9.47
C ASN A 213 14.59 0.57 8.70
N ASP A 214 15.84 0.90 8.43
CA ASP A 214 16.84 0.00 7.89
C ASP A 214 18.23 0.52 8.30
N ASP A 215 19.28 0.04 7.67
CA ASP A 215 20.63 0.53 7.85
C ASP A 215 20.78 2.01 7.47
N GLN A 216 20.17 2.45 6.36
CA GLN A 216 20.36 3.78 5.78
C GLN A 216 19.42 4.86 6.35
N GLY A 217 18.56 4.51 7.32
CA GLY A 217 17.59 5.44 7.86
C GLY A 217 16.70 4.92 8.98
N TRP A 218 16.36 5.81 9.90
CA TRP A 218 15.30 5.60 10.89
C TRP A 218 14.24 6.68 10.74
N ARG A 219 12.97 6.30 10.54
CA ARG A 219 11.94 7.22 10.01
C ARG A 219 10.81 7.55 10.96
N ILE A 220 10.81 7.05 12.18
CA ILE A 220 9.71 7.28 13.14
C ILE A 220 10.20 7.87 14.46
N GLU A 221 9.55 8.91 14.96
CA GLU A 221 9.88 9.47 16.27
C GLU A 221 9.56 8.50 17.42
N ILE A 222 10.57 8.17 18.22
CA ILE A 222 10.43 7.44 19.49
C ILE A 222 10.87 8.36 20.62
N LYS A 223 9.92 8.83 21.43
CA LYS A 223 10.17 9.87 22.45
C LYS A 223 11.14 9.41 23.52
N LYS A 224 11.12 8.13 23.88
CA LYS A 224 12.07 7.53 24.82
C LYS A 224 13.50 7.50 24.28
N TYR A 225 13.67 7.47 22.95
CA TYR A 225 14.96 7.31 22.28
C TYR A 225 15.16 8.37 21.18
N PRO A 226 15.27 9.67 21.54
CA PRO A 226 15.25 10.76 20.57
C PRO A 226 16.41 10.72 19.56
N LYS A 227 17.56 10.11 19.92
CA LYS A 227 18.69 10.00 18.99
C LYS A 227 18.38 9.16 17.75
N LEU A 228 17.35 8.31 17.80
CA LEU A 228 16.91 7.56 16.63
C LEU A 228 16.54 8.49 15.47
N THR A 229 15.97 9.67 15.75
CA THR A 229 15.68 10.67 14.71
C THR A 229 16.68 11.84 14.69
N GLU A 230 17.33 12.19 15.81
CA GLU A 230 18.39 13.21 15.80
C GLU A 230 19.64 12.75 15.01
N ILE A 231 19.93 11.45 15.01
CA ILE A 231 21.09 10.85 14.33
C ILE A 231 20.63 9.86 13.26
N GLY A 232 19.84 8.85 13.65
CA GLY A 232 19.50 7.73 12.75
C GLY A 232 18.68 8.11 11.52
N ALA A 233 17.97 9.24 11.54
CA ALA A 233 17.21 9.73 10.38
C ALA A 233 18.08 10.40 9.30
N TRP A 234 19.37 10.64 9.58
CA TRP A 234 20.23 11.46 8.72
C TRP A 234 21.50 10.71 8.31
N ARG A 235 21.86 10.82 7.04
CA ARG A 235 23.12 10.29 6.50
C ARG A 235 23.81 11.33 5.63
N VAL A 236 25.09 11.11 5.36
CA VAL A 236 25.84 11.96 4.43
C VAL A 236 25.23 11.86 3.03
N ASP A 237 24.98 12.98 2.37
CA ASP A 237 24.42 12.99 1.03
C ASP A 237 25.46 12.54 -0.01
N ARG A 238 25.07 11.55 -0.81
CA ARG A 238 25.86 10.94 -1.89
C ARG A 238 24.95 10.57 -3.07
N ASP A 239 23.81 11.23 -3.23
CA ASP A 239 22.79 10.78 -4.19
C ASP A 239 23.24 10.82 -5.65
N GLU A 240 24.21 11.67 -5.98
CA GLU A 240 24.86 11.72 -7.29
C GLU A 240 25.69 10.46 -7.62
N GLN A 241 25.95 9.57 -6.65
CA GLN A 241 26.70 8.34 -6.83
C GLN A 241 25.78 7.13 -6.88
N HIS A 242 26.13 6.16 -7.72
CA HIS A 242 25.47 4.85 -7.75
C HIS A 242 25.40 4.24 -6.34
N TRP A 243 24.24 3.68 -5.96
CA TRP A 243 23.94 3.17 -4.60
C TRP A 243 25.08 2.35 -3.97
N ASN A 244 25.58 1.34 -4.70
CA ASN A 244 26.66 0.45 -4.25
C ASN A 244 28.07 1.07 -4.26
N SER A 245 28.22 2.31 -4.71
CA SER A 245 29.48 3.06 -4.73
C SER A 245 29.54 4.14 -3.64
N ARG A 246 28.46 4.36 -2.89
CA ARG A 246 28.38 5.38 -1.85
C ARG A 246 29.23 4.99 -0.64
N GLY A 247 30.38 5.65 -0.48
CA GLY A 247 31.31 5.40 0.62
C GLY A 247 30.77 5.89 1.98
N ARG A 248 31.17 5.24 3.09
CA ARG A 248 30.79 5.63 4.46
C ARG A 248 31.16 7.09 4.77
N GLN A 249 30.39 7.69 5.68
CA GLN A 249 30.65 9.02 6.23
C GLN A 249 32.04 9.08 6.87
N LYS A 250 32.79 10.13 6.54
CA LYS A 250 34.11 10.43 7.10
C LYS A 250 33.99 11.40 8.27
N GLU A 251 35.03 11.43 9.11
CA GLU A 251 35.12 12.37 10.23
C GLU A 251 34.97 13.82 9.74
N GLY A 252 34.09 14.58 10.38
CA GLY A 252 33.80 15.97 10.04
C GLY A 252 32.80 16.20 8.91
N GLU A 253 32.30 15.14 8.26
CA GLU A 253 31.22 15.28 7.26
C GLU A 253 29.85 15.43 7.93
N GLU A 254 29.03 16.34 7.41
CA GLU A 254 27.67 16.55 7.89
C GLU A 254 26.68 15.58 7.22
N ALA A 255 25.72 15.09 7.99
CA ALA A 255 24.63 14.25 7.51
C ALA A 255 23.45 15.14 7.10
N THR A 256 23.27 15.31 5.78
CA THR A 256 22.32 16.28 5.22
C THR A 256 21.13 15.64 4.49
N TYR A 257 21.22 14.35 4.15
CA TYR A 257 20.12 13.62 3.54
C TYR A 257 19.31 12.91 4.63
N GLY A 258 18.00 13.09 4.65
CA GLY A 258 17.16 12.41 5.62
C GLY A 258 15.75 12.98 5.75
N GLY A 259 15.13 12.58 6.86
CA GLY A 259 13.74 12.89 7.18
C GLY A 259 13.15 11.82 8.08
N PHE A 260 12.14 12.19 8.86
CA PHE A 260 11.38 11.29 9.72
C PHE A 260 9.96 11.83 9.92
N TYR A 261 9.05 10.95 10.32
CA TYR A 261 7.70 11.26 10.72
C TYR A 261 7.65 11.46 12.24
N THR A 262 7.09 12.59 12.67
CA THR A 262 6.74 12.77 14.09
C THR A 262 5.62 11.80 14.47
N GLN A 263 5.40 11.59 15.77
CA GLN A 263 4.26 10.78 16.19
C GLN A 263 2.91 11.39 15.78
N GLU A 264 2.83 12.72 15.63
CA GLU A 264 1.61 13.38 15.13
C GLU A 264 1.43 13.17 13.62
N ASP A 265 2.51 13.17 12.84
CA ASP A 265 2.44 12.79 11.42
C ASP A 265 1.94 11.35 11.26
N ILE A 266 2.45 10.41 12.07
CA ILE A 266 2.01 9.01 12.03
C ILE A 266 0.52 8.90 12.39
N LYS A 267 0.05 9.58 13.45
CA LYS A 267 -1.38 9.57 13.81
C LYS A 267 -2.25 10.11 12.68
N GLU A 268 -1.82 11.16 12.01
CA GLU A 268 -2.53 11.73 10.87
C GLU A 268 -2.60 10.74 9.70
N ILE A 269 -1.47 10.10 9.38
CA ILE A 269 -1.40 9.06 8.33
C ILE A 269 -2.31 7.87 8.67
N VAL A 270 -2.26 7.38 9.90
CA VAL A 270 -3.09 6.26 10.38
C VAL A 270 -4.57 6.62 10.29
N ALA A 271 -4.98 7.78 10.81
CA ALA A 271 -6.37 8.25 10.72
C ALA A 271 -6.82 8.40 9.25
N TYR A 272 -5.94 8.87 8.37
CA TYR A 272 -6.22 8.96 6.94
C TYR A 272 -6.47 7.59 6.30
N ALA A 273 -5.64 6.60 6.63
CA ALA A 273 -5.79 5.22 6.17
C ALA A 273 -7.08 4.56 6.70
N GLU A 274 -7.44 4.79 7.97
CA GLU A 274 -8.66 4.25 8.58
C GLU A 274 -9.93 4.68 7.86
N THR A 275 -10.01 5.94 7.42
CA THR A 275 -11.17 6.44 6.64
C THR A 275 -11.33 5.74 5.27
N ARG A 276 -10.30 5.01 4.83
CA ARG A 276 -10.25 4.22 3.59
C ARG A 276 -10.20 2.73 3.86
N PHE A 277 -10.43 2.32 5.11
CA PHE A 277 -10.41 0.93 5.53
C PHE A 277 -9.08 0.21 5.25
N ILE A 278 -7.97 0.96 5.28
CA ILE A 278 -6.62 0.43 5.14
C ILE A 278 -5.98 0.35 6.52
N THR A 279 -5.53 -0.84 6.90
CA THR A 279 -4.73 -1.04 8.11
C THR A 279 -3.26 -0.85 7.78
N ILE A 280 -2.57 0.03 8.51
CA ILE A 280 -1.11 0.15 8.41
C ILE A 280 -0.45 -0.90 9.28
N VAL A 281 0.47 -1.67 8.69
CA VAL A 281 1.33 -2.63 9.38
C VAL A 281 2.71 -1.97 9.51
N PRO A 282 3.13 -1.51 10.70
CA PRO A 282 4.45 -0.92 10.86
C PRO A 282 5.51 -2.02 10.89
N GLU A 283 6.62 -1.78 10.21
CA GLU A 283 7.83 -2.60 10.36
C GLU A 283 8.87 -1.90 11.19
N ILE A 284 9.39 -2.61 12.19
CA ILE A 284 10.63 -2.25 12.86
C ILE A 284 11.62 -3.40 12.66
N GLU A 285 12.53 -3.26 11.69
CA GLU A 285 13.50 -4.28 11.31
C GLU A 285 14.43 -4.66 12.49
N MET A 286 14.55 -5.97 12.72
CA MET A 286 15.42 -6.57 13.73
C MET A 286 15.63 -8.09 13.50
N PRO A 287 16.76 -8.68 13.92
CA PRO A 287 17.91 -8.07 14.55
C PRO A 287 18.93 -7.47 13.56
N GLY A 288 18.74 -7.70 12.26
CA GLY A 288 19.50 -7.09 11.16
C GLY A 288 19.00 -5.68 10.82
N HIS A 289 19.46 -5.13 9.68
CA HIS A 289 18.95 -3.89 9.10
C HIS A 289 18.77 -2.73 10.11
N CYS A 290 19.78 -2.54 10.96
CA CYS A 290 19.66 -1.70 12.15
C CYS A 290 20.80 -0.69 12.33
N LEU A 291 21.68 -0.48 11.34
CA LEU A 291 22.79 0.45 11.48
C LEU A 291 22.36 1.89 11.79
N ALA A 292 21.20 2.35 11.29
CA ALA A 292 20.68 3.67 11.66
C ALA A 292 20.42 3.80 13.17
N ALA A 293 19.81 2.76 13.75
CA ALA A 293 19.56 2.71 15.18
C ALA A 293 20.85 2.53 16.00
N LEU A 294 21.79 1.72 15.51
CA LEU A 294 23.07 1.51 16.17
C LEU A 294 23.98 2.75 16.08
N ALA A 295 23.91 3.56 15.02
CA ALA A 295 24.60 4.85 14.96
C ALA A 295 24.10 5.80 16.06
N ALA A 296 22.80 5.76 16.37
CA ALA A 296 22.21 6.54 17.45
C ALA A 296 22.54 5.98 18.86
N TYR A 297 22.53 4.66 19.01
CA TYR A 297 22.72 3.93 20.27
C TYR A 297 23.63 2.71 20.08
N PRO A 298 24.96 2.91 19.96
CA PRO A 298 25.89 1.85 19.61
C PRO A 298 26.03 0.77 20.69
N GLU A 299 25.67 1.08 21.94
CA GLU A 299 25.72 0.15 23.09
C GLU A 299 24.82 -1.08 22.95
N TYR A 300 23.84 -1.06 22.04
CA TYR A 300 22.94 -2.20 21.79
C TYR A 300 23.47 -3.19 20.74
N SER A 301 24.62 -2.90 20.13
CA SER A 301 25.36 -3.81 19.24
C SER A 301 26.28 -4.77 20.00
N CYS A 302 26.86 -5.73 19.30
CA CYS A 302 27.88 -6.61 19.88
C CYS A 302 29.23 -5.93 20.13
N THR A 303 29.58 -4.95 19.30
CA THR A 303 30.92 -4.32 19.25
C THR A 303 30.96 -3.00 20.01
N GLY A 304 29.82 -2.34 20.22
CA GLY A 304 29.72 -1.06 20.93
C GLY A 304 30.06 0.15 20.05
N GLY A 305 30.18 -0.01 18.73
CA GLY A 305 30.51 1.07 17.80
C GLY A 305 32.00 1.46 17.77
N PRO A 306 32.33 2.64 17.22
CA PRO A 306 31.42 3.65 16.68
C PRO A 306 30.81 3.24 15.33
N PHE A 307 29.62 3.78 15.03
CA PHE A 307 28.93 3.59 13.74
C PHE A 307 28.47 4.93 13.16
N THR A 308 28.23 4.94 11.86
CA THR A 308 27.58 6.03 11.14
C THR A 308 26.48 5.45 10.26
N VAL A 309 25.45 6.24 9.95
CA VAL A 309 24.37 5.82 9.05
C VAL A 309 24.96 5.69 7.63
N PRO A 310 24.91 4.50 7.00
CA PRO A 310 25.43 4.32 5.65
C PRO A 310 24.63 5.14 4.62
N PRO A 311 25.29 5.80 3.66
CA PRO A 311 24.60 6.58 2.62
C PRO A 311 24.03 5.74 1.47
N GLY A 312 24.27 4.43 1.44
CA GLY A 312 23.85 3.50 0.38
C GLY A 312 24.20 2.05 0.70
N GLY A 313 24.35 1.23 -0.34
CA GLY A 313 24.62 -0.22 -0.26
C GLY A 313 26.04 -0.54 0.21
N VAL A 314 26.31 -0.37 1.50
CA VAL A 314 27.60 -0.72 2.10
C VAL A 314 27.59 -2.18 2.51
N TRP A 315 28.29 -3.06 1.79
CA TRP A 315 28.30 -4.50 2.05
C TRP A 315 29.69 -5.03 2.45
N PRO A 316 29.80 -6.05 3.33
CA PRO A 316 28.75 -6.63 4.19
C PRO A 316 28.43 -5.76 5.41
N ILE A 317 27.15 -5.68 5.76
CA ILE A 317 26.68 -5.17 7.05
C ILE A 317 26.71 -6.33 8.04
N LYS A 318 27.54 -6.21 9.07
CA LYS A 318 27.76 -7.25 10.09
C LYS A 318 27.30 -6.82 11.47
N ASP A 319 27.17 -5.52 11.67
CA ASP A 319 26.80 -4.91 12.93
C ASP A 319 25.29 -5.01 13.11
N ILE A 320 24.89 -5.86 14.04
CA ILE A 320 23.49 -6.20 14.33
C ILE A 320 23.22 -6.07 15.83
N TYR A 321 21.94 -6.05 16.21
CA TYR A 321 21.55 -6.03 17.62
C TYR A 321 22.14 -7.21 18.41
N CYS A 322 22.62 -6.93 19.62
CA CYS A 322 23.23 -7.94 20.48
C CYS A 322 22.17 -8.83 21.16
N ALA A 323 21.88 -9.99 20.57
CA ALA A 323 20.95 -10.97 21.14
C ALA A 323 21.38 -11.54 22.50
N GLY A 324 22.64 -11.35 22.89
CA GLY A 324 23.16 -11.74 24.21
C GLY A 324 22.80 -10.78 25.35
N SER A 325 22.40 -9.54 25.04
CA SER A 325 22.22 -8.47 26.05
C SER A 325 20.75 -8.23 26.36
N ASP A 326 20.36 -8.31 27.65
CA ASP A 326 18.98 -8.00 28.06
C ASP A 326 18.61 -6.54 27.81
N SER A 327 19.57 -5.61 27.94
CA SER A 327 19.38 -4.19 27.61
C SER A 327 18.95 -3.95 26.17
N THR A 328 19.37 -4.81 25.22
CA THR A 328 18.94 -4.72 23.81
C THR A 328 17.46 -5.05 23.68
N PHE A 329 16.95 -6.04 24.43
CA PHE A 329 15.52 -6.34 24.44
C PHE A 329 14.72 -5.24 25.12
N GLU A 330 15.20 -4.65 26.23
CA GLU A 330 14.53 -3.52 26.89
C GLU A 330 14.44 -2.29 25.97
N PHE A 331 15.48 -2.05 25.16
CA PHE A 331 15.49 -1.01 24.13
C PHE A 331 14.41 -1.25 23.07
N LEU A 332 14.41 -2.42 22.45
CA LEU A 332 13.45 -2.79 21.41
C LEU A 332 12.01 -2.82 21.93
N GLN A 333 11.79 -3.34 23.14
CA GLN A 333 10.48 -3.31 23.78
C GLN A 333 10.01 -1.88 24.09
N GLY A 334 10.94 -0.98 24.43
CA GLY A 334 10.65 0.44 24.59
C GLY A 334 10.18 1.08 23.29
N ILE A 335 10.88 0.80 22.18
CA ILE A 335 10.49 1.24 20.82
C ILE A 335 9.12 0.68 20.46
N LEU A 336 8.96 -0.64 20.53
CA LEU A 336 7.72 -1.32 20.16
C LEU A 336 6.53 -0.86 21.01
N THR A 337 6.74 -0.52 22.29
CA THR A 337 5.68 0.06 23.13
C THR A 337 5.12 1.34 22.55
N GLU A 338 5.97 2.25 22.05
CA GLU A 338 5.52 3.49 21.43
C GLU A 338 4.92 3.25 20.04
N VAL A 339 5.53 2.39 19.23
CA VAL A 339 5.02 2.02 17.89
C VAL A 339 3.61 1.43 18.00
N ILE A 340 3.41 0.45 18.87
CA ILE A 340 2.11 -0.22 19.06
C ILE A 340 1.00 0.73 19.54
N ALA A 341 1.37 1.82 20.22
CA ALA A 341 0.42 2.85 20.64
C ALA A 341 -0.01 3.76 19.49
N LEU A 342 0.79 3.88 18.43
CA LEU A 342 0.51 4.69 17.25
C LEU A 342 -0.25 3.91 16.17
N PHE A 343 0.00 2.61 16.05
CA PHE A 343 -0.61 1.75 15.02
C PHE A 343 -1.64 0.80 15.66
N PRO A 344 -2.95 0.99 15.42
CA PRO A 344 -4.00 0.20 16.05
C PRO A 344 -4.16 -1.20 15.46
N GLY A 345 -3.54 -1.49 14.31
CA GLY A 345 -3.57 -2.80 13.65
C GLY A 345 -3.02 -3.95 14.51
N GLU A 346 -3.52 -5.16 14.28
CA GLU A 346 -3.12 -6.36 15.04
C GLU A 346 -1.65 -6.75 14.82
N TYR A 347 -1.18 -6.58 13.58
CA TYR A 347 0.15 -7.02 13.15
C TYR A 347 1.22 -5.96 13.35
N VAL A 348 2.40 -6.40 13.77
CA VAL A 348 3.65 -5.63 13.74
C VAL A 348 4.69 -6.47 13.00
N HIS A 349 5.27 -5.91 11.93
CA HIS A 349 6.35 -6.56 11.22
C HIS A 349 7.66 -6.33 11.96
N ILE A 350 8.42 -7.39 12.21
CA ILE A 350 9.72 -7.29 12.89
C ILE A 350 10.90 -7.54 11.96
N GLY A 351 10.61 -7.81 10.68
CA GLY A 351 11.62 -8.14 9.71
C GLY A 351 12.19 -9.54 9.92
N GLY A 352 13.50 -9.59 10.17
CA GLY A 352 14.23 -10.81 10.50
C GLY A 352 15.02 -11.42 9.34
N ASP A 353 15.09 -10.70 8.23
CA ASP A 353 15.81 -11.06 7.01
C ASP A 353 17.32 -10.78 7.11
N GLU A 354 18.06 -11.40 6.19
CA GLU A 354 19.49 -11.16 5.91
C GLU A 354 20.47 -11.05 7.10
N VAL A 355 20.11 -11.63 8.26
CA VAL A 355 20.89 -11.48 9.49
C VAL A 355 22.29 -12.09 9.36
N ASN A 356 23.31 -11.22 9.32
CA ASN A 356 24.70 -11.63 9.31
C ASN A 356 25.19 -12.05 10.71
N LYS A 357 25.15 -13.36 10.99
CA LYS A 357 25.43 -13.95 12.31
C LYS A 357 26.92 -13.92 12.73
N GLN A 358 27.82 -13.21 12.02
CA GLN A 358 29.27 -13.22 12.30
C GLN A 358 29.64 -12.53 13.61
N GLU A 359 28.98 -11.43 13.97
CA GLU A 359 29.28 -10.74 15.23
C GLU A 359 28.79 -11.53 16.45
N TRP A 360 27.65 -12.22 16.35
CA TRP A 360 27.19 -13.13 17.40
C TRP A 360 28.16 -14.29 17.66
N LYS A 361 28.82 -14.83 16.61
CA LYS A 361 29.85 -15.88 16.76
C LYS A 361 31.07 -15.40 17.56
N LYS A 362 31.35 -14.10 17.58
CA LYS A 362 32.50 -13.53 18.30
C LYS A 362 32.11 -13.01 19.68
N CYS A 363 30.91 -12.44 19.81
CA CYS A 363 30.40 -11.78 21.00
C CYS A 363 30.34 -12.71 22.22
N HIS A 364 31.00 -12.30 23.30
CA HIS A 364 30.99 -13.05 24.56
C HIS A 364 29.58 -13.19 25.15
N LYS A 365 28.80 -12.10 25.19
CA LYS A 365 27.41 -12.10 25.68
C LYS A 365 26.52 -13.07 24.88
N CYS A 366 26.69 -13.11 23.55
CA CYS A 366 25.91 -14.02 22.71
C CYS A 366 26.28 -15.49 22.96
N LYS A 367 27.58 -15.80 23.12
CA LYS A 367 28.02 -17.15 23.49
C LYS A 367 27.50 -17.58 24.87
N GLU A 368 27.49 -16.67 25.82
CA GLU A 368 26.93 -16.92 27.15
C GLU A 368 25.42 -17.20 27.07
N ARG A 369 24.68 -16.41 26.28
CA ARG A 369 23.24 -16.63 26.05
C ARG A 369 22.97 -17.99 25.42
N ILE A 370 23.73 -18.37 24.39
CA ILE A 370 23.61 -19.70 23.76
C ILE A 370 23.77 -20.80 24.81
N LYS A 371 24.77 -20.68 25.70
CA LYS A 371 24.99 -21.65 26.76
C LYS A 371 23.89 -21.63 27.83
N SER A 372 23.43 -20.46 28.26
CA SER A 372 22.46 -20.33 29.35
C SER A 372 21.06 -20.80 28.95
N GLU A 373 20.66 -20.54 27.72
CA GLU A 373 19.36 -20.94 27.17
C GLU A 373 19.38 -22.34 26.54
N GLY A 374 20.54 -23.01 26.52
CA GLY A 374 20.69 -24.36 25.96
C GLY A 374 20.52 -24.43 24.44
N LEU A 375 20.86 -23.36 23.72
CA LEU A 375 20.75 -23.26 22.27
C LEU A 375 21.91 -23.99 21.59
N LYS A 376 21.68 -24.59 20.42
CA LYS A 376 22.71 -25.31 19.67
C LYS A 376 23.73 -24.38 19.03
N ASP A 377 23.28 -23.27 18.46
CA ASP A 377 24.12 -22.36 17.68
C ASP A 377 23.52 -20.95 17.56
N VAL A 378 24.13 -20.13 16.70
CA VAL A 378 23.68 -18.75 16.41
C VAL A 378 22.40 -18.68 15.57
N LYS A 379 21.95 -19.77 14.93
CA LYS A 379 20.64 -19.81 14.25
C LYS A 379 19.54 -19.94 15.29
N GLU A 380 19.70 -20.86 16.24
CA GLU A 380 18.78 -20.96 17.38
C GLU A 380 18.80 -19.69 18.25
N LEU A 381 19.90 -18.92 18.25
CA LEU A 381 19.94 -17.59 18.87
C LEU A 381 19.05 -16.56 18.16
N GLN A 382 18.92 -16.61 16.83
CA GLN A 382 17.96 -15.78 16.09
C GLN A 382 16.52 -16.16 16.46
N SER A 383 16.19 -17.46 16.43
CA SER A 383 14.88 -17.93 16.87
C SER A 383 14.58 -17.55 18.33
N TYR A 384 15.57 -17.62 19.24
CA TYR A 384 15.42 -17.11 20.61
C TYR A 384 15.08 -15.61 20.64
N PHE A 385 15.76 -14.80 19.83
CA PHE A 385 15.49 -13.37 19.72
C PHE A 385 14.05 -13.12 19.24
N THR A 386 13.65 -13.75 18.13
CA THR A 386 12.30 -13.64 17.56
C THR A 386 11.23 -14.05 18.57
N ARG A 387 11.37 -15.22 19.21
CA ARG A 387 10.42 -15.70 20.24
C ARG A 387 10.30 -14.75 21.43
N ARG A 388 11.38 -14.07 21.82
CA ARG A 388 11.34 -13.11 22.94
C ARG A 388 10.59 -11.83 22.55
N ILE A 389 10.73 -11.37 21.31
CA ILE A 389 9.96 -10.24 20.79
C ILE A 389 8.49 -10.64 20.59
N GLU A 390 8.21 -11.82 20.04
CA GLU A 390 6.85 -12.34 19.89
C GLU A 390 6.11 -12.38 21.24
N LYS A 391 6.71 -12.97 22.28
CA LYS A 391 6.13 -13.00 23.63
C LYS A 391 5.79 -11.61 24.15
N PHE A 392 6.62 -10.61 23.83
CA PHE A 392 6.32 -9.23 24.17
C PHE A 392 5.12 -8.70 23.38
N LEU A 393 5.06 -8.91 22.06
CA LEU A 393 3.93 -8.51 21.22
C LEU A 393 2.61 -9.17 21.65
N ILE A 394 2.62 -10.47 21.95
CA ILE A 394 1.47 -11.21 22.48
C ILE A 394 1.01 -10.59 23.81
N SER A 395 1.95 -10.22 24.70
CA SER A 395 1.62 -9.53 25.97
C SER A 395 0.94 -8.16 25.77
N LYS A 396 1.00 -7.60 24.56
CA LYS A 396 0.36 -6.35 24.13
C LYS A 396 -0.82 -6.59 23.19
N ASN A 397 -1.30 -7.84 23.07
CA ASN A 397 -2.36 -8.26 22.15
C ASN A 397 -2.03 -7.92 20.68
N ARG A 398 -0.77 -8.09 20.29
CA ARG A 398 -0.30 -7.94 18.91
C ARG A 398 0.25 -9.25 18.38
N ARG A 399 0.13 -9.44 17.07
CA ARG A 399 0.68 -10.58 16.35
C ARG A 399 1.95 -10.17 15.61
N LEU A 400 2.92 -11.06 15.63
CA LEU A 400 4.17 -10.90 14.91
C LEU A 400 3.98 -11.36 13.47
N ILE A 401 4.49 -10.56 12.53
CA ILE A 401 4.79 -11.01 11.17
C ILE A 401 6.28 -10.75 10.88
N GLY A 402 6.92 -11.63 10.11
CA GLY A 402 8.32 -11.49 9.74
C GLY A 402 8.65 -12.21 8.43
N TRP A 403 9.77 -11.84 7.82
CA TRP A 403 10.26 -12.47 6.59
C TRP A 403 10.60 -13.94 6.81
N ASP A 404 10.51 -14.78 5.78
CA ASP A 404 10.63 -16.24 5.88
C ASP A 404 11.90 -16.77 6.56
N GLU A 405 12.96 -15.97 6.71
CA GLU A 405 14.09 -16.26 7.59
C GLU A 405 13.72 -16.54 9.06
N ILE A 406 12.58 -16.07 9.56
CA ILE A 406 12.13 -16.37 10.92
C ILE A 406 11.83 -17.87 11.14
N LEU A 407 11.73 -18.66 10.07
CA LEU A 407 11.71 -20.14 10.10
C LEU A 407 13.01 -20.72 10.68
N GLU A 408 14.15 -20.03 10.52
CA GLU A 408 15.45 -20.54 10.94
C GLU A 408 15.53 -20.76 12.46
N GLY A 409 15.64 -22.03 12.87
CA GLY A 409 15.77 -22.40 14.29
C GLY A 409 14.43 -22.62 15.00
N GLY A 410 13.33 -22.66 14.26
CA GLY A 410 11.97 -22.95 14.72
C GLY A 410 11.15 -21.70 14.97
N LEU A 411 9.90 -21.72 14.48
CA LEU A 411 8.95 -20.62 14.60
C LEU A 411 8.41 -20.46 16.02
N ALA A 412 7.90 -19.26 16.23
CA ALA A 412 7.15 -18.91 17.41
C ALA A 412 5.65 -19.21 17.13
N PRO A 413 4.89 -19.82 18.06
CA PRO A 413 3.64 -20.53 17.72
C PRO A 413 2.56 -19.70 17.02
N ASP A 414 2.50 -18.40 17.27
CA ASP A 414 1.47 -17.50 16.73
C ASP A 414 2.03 -16.58 15.62
N ALA A 415 3.27 -16.80 15.20
CA ALA A 415 3.95 -16.00 14.19
C ALA A 415 3.32 -16.24 12.80
N THR A 416 3.21 -15.13 12.06
CA THR A 416 2.85 -15.12 10.64
C THR A 416 4.09 -14.93 9.80
N VAL A 417 4.19 -15.65 8.67
CA VAL A 417 5.36 -15.63 7.80
C VAL A 417 5.07 -14.84 6.53
N MET A 418 6.00 -13.98 6.12
CA MET A 418 5.99 -13.33 4.82
C MET A 418 7.04 -13.96 3.90
N SER A 419 6.60 -14.72 2.89
CA SER A 419 7.47 -15.51 2.00
C SER A 419 7.96 -14.69 0.81
N TRP A 420 9.27 -14.41 0.75
CA TRP A 420 9.83 -13.49 -0.25
C TRP A 420 10.91 -14.12 -1.14
N ARG A 421 11.68 -15.09 -0.62
CA ARG A 421 12.77 -15.76 -1.37
C ARG A 421 12.28 -16.76 -2.41
N GLY A 422 10.98 -16.89 -2.54
CA GLY A 422 10.28 -17.90 -3.30
C GLY A 422 8.93 -18.17 -2.65
N ILE A 423 8.32 -19.31 -2.99
CA ILE A 423 7.07 -19.78 -2.39
C ILE A 423 7.32 -20.87 -1.35
N GLU A 424 8.53 -21.43 -1.32
CA GLU A 424 8.90 -22.60 -0.53
C GLU A 424 8.78 -22.34 0.98
N GLY A 425 9.23 -21.17 1.45
CA GLY A 425 9.09 -20.77 2.86
C GLY A 425 7.62 -20.62 3.27
N GLY A 426 6.78 -20.11 2.37
CA GLY A 426 5.34 -20.04 2.59
C GLY A 426 4.66 -21.42 2.62
N ILE A 427 5.10 -22.36 1.77
CA ILE A 427 4.58 -23.73 1.80
C ILE A 427 4.96 -24.42 3.11
N GLU A 428 6.23 -24.33 3.53
CA GLU A 428 6.73 -24.90 4.79
C GLU A 428 5.95 -24.34 5.99
N ALA A 429 5.80 -23.02 6.07
CA ALA A 429 5.07 -22.36 7.14
C ALA A 429 3.58 -22.79 7.20
N ALA A 430 2.89 -22.84 6.07
CA ALA A 430 1.49 -23.24 6.01
C ALA A 430 1.29 -24.71 6.41
N GLN A 431 2.20 -25.61 6.02
CA GLN A 431 2.19 -27.03 6.43
C GLN A 431 2.44 -27.21 7.93
N GLU A 432 3.14 -26.27 8.56
CA GLU A 432 3.32 -26.22 10.02
C GLU A 432 2.16 -25.53 10.76
N GLY A 433 1.14 -25.05 10.03
CA GLY A 433 -0.06 -24.41 10.60
C GLY A 433 0.10 -22.91 10.89
N HIS A 434 1.11 -22.26 10.32
CA HIS A 434 1.32 -20.83 10.43
C HIS A 434 0.63 -20.07 9.31
N ASP A 435 0.04 -18.93 9.64
CA ASP A 435 -0.50 -18.01 8.65
C ASP A 435 0.62 -17.43 7.77
N VAL A 436 0.33 -17.25 6.47
CA VAL A 436 1.31 -16.82 5.46
C VAL A 436 0.77 -15.67 4.62
N VAL A 437 1.65 -14.71 4.36
CA VAL A 437 1.48 -13.70 3.31
C VAL A 437 2.52 -13.96 2.22
N MET A 438 2.08 -14.19 0.99
CA MET A 438 2.98 -14.44 -0.12
C MET A 438 3.49 -13.12 -0.74
N SER A 439 4.80 -12.95 -0.82
CA SER A 439 5.43 -11.79 -1.46
C SER A 439 6.69 -12.17 -2.26
N PRO A 440 6.67 -13.22 -3.11
CA PRO A 440 7.88 -13.72 -3.73
C PRO A 440 8.49 -12.70 -4.70
N THR A 441 9.81 -12.53 -4.68
CA THR A 441 10.59 -11.70 -5.63
C THR A 441 10.27 -11.98 -7.09
N SER A 442 9.83 -13.20 -7.41
CA SER A 442 9.44 -13.60 -8.74
C SER A 442 8.22 -12.84 -9.29
N HIS A 443 7.33 -12.33 -8.42
CA HIS A 443 6.05 -11.72 -8.79
C HIS A 443 5.73 -10.38 -8.11
N CYS A 444 6.36 -10.10 -6.96
CA CYS A 444 5.89 -9.07 -6.03
C CYS A 444 6.89 -7.94 -5.76
N TYR A 445 8.08 -7.91 -6.38
CA TYR A 445 9.11 -6.89 -6.11
C TYR A 445 9.08 -5.78 -7.18
N PHE A 446 8.39 -4.70 -6.88
CA PHE A 446 8.11 -3.62 -7.84
C PHE A 446 9.28 -2.66 -8.03
N ASP A 447 10.33 -2.79 -7.23
CA ASP A 447 11.65 -2.20 -7.43
C ASP A 447 12.43 -2.83 -8.60
N TYR A 448 11.94 -3.93 -9.18
CA TYR A 448 12.54 -4.57 -10.36
C TYR A 448 12.11 -3.90 -11.67
N TYR A 449 12.97 -4.00 -12.69
CA TYR A 449 12.67 -3.53 -14.06
C TYR A 449 11.34 -4.08 -14.58
N GLN A 450 10.55 -3.22 -15.24
CA GLN A 450 9.28 -3.58 -15.89
C GLN A 450 9.35 -3.60 -17.43
N GLY A 451 10.46 -3.15 -17.99
CA GLY A 451 10.79 -3.16 -19.42
C GLY A 451 12.26 -3.52 -19.67
N GLU A 452 12.73 -3.30 -20.89
CA GLU A 452 14.14 -3.50 -21.25
C GLU A 452 15.02 -2.46 -20.52
N PRO A 453 16.06 -2.87 -19.76
CA PRO A 453 16.82 -1.97 -18.89
C PRO A 453 17.39 -0.72 -19.58
N GLU A 454 17.71 -0.78 -20.87
CA GLU A 454 18.25 0.37 -21.62
C GLU A 454 17.24 1.51 -21.82
N ASN A 455 15.94 1.23 -21.67
CA ASN A 455 14.84 2.19 -21.85
C ASN A 455 14.10 2.52 -20.55
N GLU A 456 14.55 1.96 -19.44
CA GLU A 456 13.92 2.10 -18.13
C GLU A 456 14.78 2.98 -17.20
N PRO A 457 14.17 3.65 -16.20
CA PRO A 457 14.91 4.19 -15.07
C PRO A 457 15.78 3.12 -14.42
N MET A 458 16.88 3.53 -13.80
CA MET A 458 17.76 2.61 -13.07
C MET A 458 16.97 1.92 -11.95
N ALA A 459 17.03 0.59 -11.92
CA ALA A 459 16.41 -0.26 -10.93
C ALA A 459 17.46 -1.20 -10.32
N ILE A 460 17.13 -1.85 -9.19
CA ILE A 460 18.07 -2.75 -8.51
C ILE A 460 18.47 -3.97 -9.35
N GLY A 461 17.62 -4.33 -10.33
CA GLY A 461 17.79 -5.49 -11.18
C GLY A 461 16.45 -6.15 -11.48
N GLY A 462 16.48 -7.47 -11.67
CA GLY A 462 15.29 -8.27 -11.91
C GLY A 462 14.58 -7.96 -13.24
N PHE A 463 13.50 -8.69 -13.51
CA PHE A 463 12.59 -8.41 -14.62
C PHE A 463 11.19 -8.89 -14.27
N LEU A 464 10.31 -7.93 -14.07
CA LEU A 464 8.95 -8.13 -13.56
C LEU A 464 7.94 -7.32 -14.39
N PRO A 465 7.73 -7.70 -15.66
CA PRO A 465 6.74 -7.04 -16.51
C PRO A 465 5.31 -7.30 -16.01
N LEU A 466 4.37 -6.43 -16.37
CA LEU A 466 2.96 -6.49 -15.96
C LEU A 466 2.34 -7.89 -16.09
N LYS A 467 2.58 -8.58 -17.21
CA LYS A 467 2.07 -9.92 -17.48
C LYS A 467 2.52 -10.95 -16.43
N LYS A 468 3.74 -10.81 -15.91
CA LYS A 468 4.30 -11.71 -14.91
C LYS A 468 3.62 -11.50 -13.57
N VAL A 469 3.41 -10.25 -13.16
CA VAL A 469 2.64 -9.92 -11.94
C VAL A 469 1.22 -10.49 -12.03
N TYR A 470 0.55 -10.29 -13.17
CA TYR A 470 -0.82 -10.77 -13.39
C TYR A 470 -0.95 -12.30 -13.40
N SER A 471 0.11 -13.03 -13.76
CA SER A 471 0.09 -14.50 -13.78
C SER A 471 0.32 -15.14 -12.41
N PHE A 472 0.46 -14.35 -11.35
CA PHE A 472 0.74 -14.88 -10.03
C PHE A 472 -0.47 -15.62 -9.45
N GLU A 473 -0.24 -16.80 -8.89
CA GLU A 473 -1.21 -17.54 -8.08
C GLU A 473 -0.68 -17.63 -6.64
N PRO A 474 -1.26 -16.87 -5.69
CA PRO A 474 -0.79 -16.84 -4.31
C PRO A 474 -0.97 -18.14 -3.53
N THR A 475 -1.90 -19.03 -3.90
CA THR A 475 -2.10 -20.32 -3.21
C THR A 475 -1.43 -21.44 -4.00
N PRO A 476 -0.30 -21.99 -3.52
CA PRO A 476 0.39 -23.10 -4.20
C PRO A 476 -0.49 -24.34 -4.32
N GLU A 477 -0.40 -25.06 -5.44
CA GLU A 477 -1.16 -26.29 -5.67
C GLU A 477 -0.70 -27.46 -4.79
N GLU A 478 0.49 -27.36 -4.20
CA GLU A 478 1.07 -28.34 -3.27
C GLU A 478 0.35 -28.38 -1.92
N LEU A 479 -0.36 -27.31 -1.56
CA LEU A 479 -1.10 -27.23 -0.29
C LEU A 479 -2.43 -27.99 -0.39
N SER A 480 -2.75 -28.75 0.65
CA SER A 480 -4.10 -29.27 0.84
C SER A 480 -5.09 -28.14 1.09
N SER A 481 -6.39 -28.44 1.00
CA SER A 481 -7.43 -27.42 1.25
C SER A 481 -7.38 -26.82 2.65
N GLU A 482 -6.95 -27.58 3.66
CA GLU A 482 -6.80 -27.10 5.05
C GLU A 482 -5.56 -26.20 5.18
N GLU A 483 -4.42 -26.63 4.64
CA GLU A 483 -3.18 -25.83 4.65
C GLU A 483 -3.33 -24.54 3.84
N ALA A 484 -4.12 -24.56 2.76
CA ALA A 484 -4.41 -23.39 1.94
C ALA A 484 -5.19 -22.30 2.69
N GLU A 485 -5.94 -22.63 3.76
CA GLU A 485 -6.63 -21.64 4.58
C GLU A 485 -5.66 -20.73 5.34
N HIS A 486 -4.42 -21.17 5.55
CA HIS A 486 -3.36 -20.35 6.15
C HIS A 486 -2.77 -19.31 5.18
N ILE A 487 -3.05 -19.39 3.88
CA ILE A 487 -2.64 -18.35 2.93
C ILE A 487 -3.60 -17.15 3.07
N LEU A 488 -3.20 -16.16 3.85
CA LEU A 488 -4.01 -14.96 4.10
C LEU A 488 -4.17 -14.12 2.83
N GLY A 489 -3.19 -14.18 1.92
CA GLY A 489 -3.18 -13.48 0.64
C GLY A 489 -1.77 -13.16 0.18
N ALA A 490 -1.62 -12.05 -0.54
CA ALA A 490 -0.33 -11.62 -1.06
C ALA A 490 -0.08 -10.13 -0.89
N GLN A 491 1.20 -9.77 -1.04
CA GLN A 491 1.69 -8.41 -0.94
C GLN A 491 2.75 -8.13 -2.01
N ALA A 492 2.65 -6.97 -2.65
CA ALA A 492 3.74 -6.40 -3.44
C ALA A 492 4.61 -5.48 -2.57
N ASN A 493 5.90 -5.42 -2.87
CA ASN A 493 6.89 -4.65 -2.12
C ASN A 493 7.58 -3.64 -3.04
N LEU A 494 7.71 -2.40 -2.58
CA LEU A 494 8.50 -1.37 -3.24
C LEU A 494 9.67 -0.96 -2.34
N TRP A 495 10.81 -1.60 -2.53
CA TRP A 495 12.10 -1.18 -1.98
C TRP A 495 12.62 0.05 -2.70
N THR A 496 13.36 0.93 -2.02
CA THR A 496 13.62 2.28 -2.56
C THR A 496 15.09 2.64 -2.71
N GLU A 497 16.01 1.69 -2.84
CA GLU A 497 17.45 1.97 -3.07
C GLU A 497 17.72 2.87 -4.29
N PHE A 498 16.90 2.76 -5.34
CA PHE A 498 17.02 3.52 -6.59
C PHE A 498 15.80 4.39 -6.88
N ILE A 499 14.89 4.54 -5.92
CA ILE A 499 13.61 5.23 -6.07
C ILE A 499 13.55 6.35 -5.02
N ASP A 500 14.02 7.53 -5.40
CA ASP A 500 14.25 8.66 -4.49
C ASP A 500 13.17 9.76 -4.56
N THR A 501 12.24 9.68 -5.51
CA THR A 501 11.14 10.65 -5.64
C THR A 501 9.75 10.00 -5.70
N PRO A 502 8.69 10.72 -5.26
CA PRO A 502 7.29 10.34 -5.44
C PRO A 502 6.93 9.88 -6.86
N GLU A 503 7.40 10.60 -7.88
CA GLU A 503 7.09 10.31 -9.29
C GLU A 503 7.73 8.99 -9.74
N HIS A 504 8.95 8.70 -9.28
CA HIS A 504 9.60 7.42 -9.57
C HIS A 504 8.89 6.27 -8.84
N ALA A 505 8.47 6.47 -7.58
CA ALA A 505 7.69 5.48 -6.85
C ALA A 505 6.35 5.19 -7.53
N GLN A 506 5.67 6.20 -8.06
CA GLN A 506 4.47 6.04 -8.88
C GLN A 506 4.75 5.24 -10.16
N TYR A 507 5.81 5.59 -10.90
CA TYR A 507 6.22 4.88 -12.12
C TYR A 507 6.49 3.40 -11.86
N MET A 508 7.14 3.07 -10.73
CA MET A 508 7.43 1.68 -10.38
C MET A 508 6.21 0.93 -9.85
N THR A 509 5.26 1.63 -9.23
CA THR A 509 4.02 1.03 -8.72
C THR A 509 3.00 0.75 -9.81
N PHE A 510 2.82 1.68 -10.75
CA PHE A 510 1.81 1.59 -11.80
C PHE A 510 2.38 1.12 -13.14
N PRO A 511 1.65 0.30 -13.92
CA PRO A 511 0.31 -0.24 -13.65
C PRO A 511 0.32 -1.57 -12.87
N ARG A 512 1.46 -2.04 -12.37
CA ARG A 512 1.61 -3.36 -11.73
C ARG A 512 0.74 -3.54 -10.49
N ILE A 513 0.46 -2.47 -9.73
CA ILE A 513 -0.50 -2.51 -8.61
C ILE A 513 -1.90 -2.97 -9.05
N ALA A 514 -2.34 -2.59 -10.25
CA ALA A 514 -3.64 -3.00 -10.76
C ALA A 514 -3.68 -4.51 -11.04
N ALA A 515 -2.56 -5.08 -11.52
CA ALA A 515 -2.44 -6.52 -11.74
C ALA A 515 -2.40 -7.32 -10.44
N ILE A 516 -1.63 -6.90 -9.44
CA ILE A 516 -1.62 -7.62 -8.16
C ILE A 516 -2.95 -7.48 -7.42
N ALA A 517 -3.61 -6.32 -7.53
CA ALA A 517 -4.94 -6.12 -6.96
C ALA A 517 -5.97 -7.05 -7.59
N GLU A 518 -5.91 -7.27 -8.92
CA GLU A 518 -6.71 -8.30 -9.59
C GLU A 518 -6.45 -9.68 -8.98
N VAL A 519 -5.19 -10.10 -8.91
CA VAL A 519 -4.78 -11.43 -8.42
C VAL A 519 -5.33 -11.71 -7.01
N ILE A 520 -5.36 -10.70 -6.14
CA ILE A 520 -5.72 -10.87 -4.73
C ILE A 520 -7.19 -10.54 -4.40
N TRP A 521 -7.93 -9.94 -5.34
CA TRP A 521 -9.35 -9.63 -5.18
C TRP A 521 -10.25 -10.58 -5.98
N SER A 522 -9.91 -10.79 -7.26
CA SER A 522 -10.72 -11.52 -8.23
C SER A 522 -10.55 -13.03 -8.07
N LYS A 523 -11.49 -13.79 -8.62
CA LYS A 523 -11.51 -15.26 -8.52
C LYS A 523 -10.69 -15.96 -9.59
#